data_AF-A0A9R1PXH4-F1
#
_entry.id   AF-A0A9R1PXH4-F1
#
_cell.length_a   1.000
_cell.length_b   1.000
_cell.length_c   1.000
_cell.angle_alpha   90.00
_cell.angle_beta   90.00
_cell.angle_gamma   90.00
#
_symmetry.space_group_name_H-M   'P 1'
#
loop_
_entity.id
_entity.type
_entity.pdbx_description
1 polymer ?
#
loop_
_entity_poly.entity_id
_entity_poly.type
_entity_poly.pdbx_seq_one_letter_code
_entity_poly.pdbx_strand_id
1 'polypeptide(L)'
;MESPRDAHLSPSPEAARMLQEMLLRDLREADGPDLPEEQLRSNDQLQQDEILALEAIYGDNLNIFGEKSVPRSFQIHVHCEIPDGISVSTELQSVDDYPDNQFTFSVKHLAPISLTCLMPPSYPSHHPPYFSLGVQWLDSVKVSTLCHMLDSIWAQQSGQEVVFEWVQWLQSSTLSHLGFDGGIIIRKSDCPVAPVDARVVGEILSVEEVVQQLISYDEEQCLETFRRGLHVCTICFSEHPGIDFVELPCRHYYCWRCMETYSKLHVKEGSVLKLVCPDDKCGCSIPPKLLKKLLGDAGFERWERLVFQKTLDSRADVAYCPRCETACLADEDSAQCSNCLFTFCVRCRNRRHVGERCMTPEEKLISVQVQNPCKHYIFLFLK
;
A
#
# COMPACT_ATOMS: atom_id res chain seq x y z
N MET A 1 12.67 -14.23 8.29
CA MET A 1 12.16 -13.00 7.64
C MET A 1 10.95 -12.65 8.46
N GLU A 2 11.17 -11.92 9.54
CA GLU A 2 10.09 -11.39 10.38
C GLU A 2 9.20 -10.53 9.50
N SER A 3 7.89 -10.68 9.68
CA SER A 3 6.91 -9.87 8.97
C SER A 3 7.07 -8.42 9.45
N PRO A 4 6.89 -7.39 8.59
CA PRO A 4 6.92 -5.98 9.00
C PRO A 4 5.98 -5.65 10.18
N ARG A 5 5.01 -6.53 10.46
CA ARG A 5 4.08 -6.44 11.60
C ARG A 5 4.75 -6.45 12.97
N ASP A 6 5.84 -7.19 13.13
CA ASP A 6 6.43 -7.42 14.47
C ASP A 6 7.17 -6.17 15.00
N ALA A 7 7.51 -5.21 14.12
CA ALA A 7 8.16 -3.97 14.52
C ALA A 7 7.18 -2.96 15.16
N HIS A 8 5.91 -2.94 14.73
CA HIS A 8 4.92 -1.95 15.17
C HIS A 8 4.19 -2.33 16.47
N LEU A 9 4.28 -3.57 16.91
CA LEU A 9 3.62 -4.09 18.11
C LEU A 9 4.54 -4.15 19.34
N SER A 10 5.83 -3.86 19.18
CA SER A 10 6.78 -3.87 20.29
C SER A 10 6.59 -2.60 21.14
N PRO A 11 6.51 -2.72 22.49
CA PRO A 11 6.33 -1.56 23.34
C PRO A 11 7.51 -0.62 23.13
N SER A 12 7.24 0.67 22.92
CA SER A 12 8.31 1.66 22.83
C SER A 12 9.17 1.53 24.11
N PRO A 13 10.47 1.20 24.00
CA PRO A 13 11.34 1.07 25.16
C PRO A 13 11.35 2.33 26.02
N GLU A 14 11.11 3.48 25.38
CA GLU A 14 10.93 4.77 26.03
C GLU A 14 9.67 4.82 26.90
N ALA A 15 8.52 4.38 26.38
CA ALA A 15 7.26 4.36 27.11
C ALA A 15 7.36 3.47 28.37
N ALA A 16 7.88 2.25 28.22
CA ALA A 16 8.06 1.33 29.35
C ALA A 16 9.01 1.89 30.42
N ARG A 17 10.14 2.48 30.00
CA ARG A 17 11.10 3.12 30.92
C ARG A 17 10.46 4.30 31.66
N MET A 18 9.68 5.12 30.95
CA MET A 18 9.02 6.28 31.53
C MET A 18 8.01 5.89 32.62
N LEU A 19 7.19 4.86 32.38
CA LEU A 19 6.25 4.35 33.38
C LEU A 19 6.95 3.81 34.63
N GLN A 20 8.08 3.11 34.44
CA GLN A 20 8.90 2.64 35.57
C GLN A 20 9.49 3.81 36.36
N GLU A 21 9.94 4.88 35.69
CA GLU A 21 10.42 6.09 36.37
C GLU A 21 9.32 6.79 37.17
N MET A 22 8.09 6.87 36.63
CA MET A 22 6.94 7.43 37.34
C MET A 22 6.62 6.62 38.61
N LEU A 23 6.51 5.29 38.48
CA LEU A 23 6.32 4.41 39.63
C LEU A 23 7.42 4.58 40.68
N LEU A 24 8.68 4.63 40.26
CA LEU A 24 9.82 4.79 41.18
C LEU A 24 9.85 6.16 41.86
N ARG A 25 9.35 7.22 41.23
CA ARG A 25 9.21 8.55 41.86
C ARG A 25 8.15 8.48 42.96
N ASP A 26 6.98 7.95 42.66
CA ASP A 26 5.89 7.83 43.63
C ASP A 26 6.27 6.90 44.79
N LEU A 27 7.04 5.83 44.55
CA LEU A 27 7.60 4.98 45.59
C LEU A 27 8.70 5.65 46.44
N ARG A 28 9.42 6.64 45.90
CA ARG A 28 10.44 7.41 46.65
C ARG A 28 9.81 8.56 47.44
N GLU A 29 8.68 9.07 46.97
CA GLU A 29 7.87 10.09 47.63
C GLU A 29 6.93 9.50 48.69
N ALA A 30 6.72 8.17 48.68
CA ALA A 30 5.90 7.41 49.61
C ALA A 30 6.30 7.58 51.10
N ASP A 31 5.41 7.78 52.11
CA ASP A 31 3.94 7.97 52.23
C ASP A 31 2.99 7.22 51.27
N GLY A 32 3.42 6.08 50.75
CA GLY A 32 2.55 5.16 50.01
C GLY A 32 1.57 4.55 51.00
N PRO A 33 0.29 4.37 50.63
CA PRO A 33 -0.67 3.82 51.58
C PRO A 33 -0.20 2.41 51.98
N ASP A 34 0.01 2.19 53.27
CA ASP A 34 0.09 0.85 53.85
C ASP A 34 -1.28 0.18 53.64
N LEU A 35 -1.48 -0.37 52.45
CA LEU A 35 -2.73 -1.01 52.09
C LEU A 35 -2.84 -2.36 52.81
N PRO A 36 -4.00 -2.66 53.42
CA PRO A 36 -4.25 -3.97 54.00
C PRO A 36 -4.01 -5.08 52.96
N GLU A 37 -3.45 -6.21 53.39
CA GLU A 37 -3.22 -7.36 52.50
C GLU A 37 -4.49 -7.82 51.78
N GLU A 38 -5.65 -7.72 52.44
CA GLU A 38 -6.95 -8.04 51.84
C GLU A 38 -7.27 -7.14 50.65
N GLN A 39 -6.98 -5.84 50.75
CA GLN A 39 -7.19 -4.89 49.67
C GLN A 39 -6.21 -5.15 48.52
N LEU A 40 -4.95 -5.46 48.83
CA LEU A 40 -3.96 -5.83 47.80
C LEU A 40 -4.35 -7.11 47.05
N ARG A 41 -4.89 -8.12 47.75
CA ARG A 41 -5.41 -9.35 47.10
C ARG A 41 -6.64 -9.06 46.24
N SER A 42 -7.54 -8.20 46.71
CA SER A 42 -8.71 -7.77 45.92
C SER A 42 -8.27 -7.03 44.65
N ASN A 43 -7.32 -6.10 44.78
CA ASN A 43 -6.75 -5.36 43.66
C ASN A 43 -6.10 -6.28 42.64
N ASP A 44 -5.31 -7.25 43.12
CA ASP A 44 -4.64 -8.22 42.25
C ASP A 44 -5.64 -9.04 41.42
N GLN A 45 -6.75 -9.46 42.05
CA GLN A 45 -7.83 -10.17 41.35
C GLN A 45 -8.50 -9.30 40.29
N LEU A 46 -8.87 -8.05 40.63
CA LEU A 46 -9.52 -7.12 39.69
C LEU A 46 -8.61 -6.79 38.50
N GLN A 47 -7.31 -6.58 38.74
CA GLN A 47 -6.33 -6.39 37.66
C GLN A 47 -6.24 -7.59 36.73
N GLN A 48 -6.26 -8.80 37.29
CA GLN A 48 -6.20 -10.01 36.49
C GLN A 48 -7.45 -10.18 35.64
N ASP A 49 -8.63 -9.88 36.19
CA ASP A 49 -9.90 -9.94 35.49
C ASP A 49 -9.98 -8.87 34.38
N GLU A 50 -9.52 -7.65 34.64
CA GLU A 50 -9.44 -6.58 33.64
C GLU A 50 -8.54 -6.97 32.47
N ILE A 51 -7.34 -7.48 32.73
CA ILE A 51 -6.41 -7.89 31.66
C ILE A 51 -7.00 -9.03 30.83
N LEU A 52 -7.66 -10.01 31.44
CA LEU A 52 -8.33 -11.09 30.72
C LEU A 52 -9.45 -10.56 29.82
N ALA A 53 -10.23 -9.59 30.31
CA ALA A 53 -11.26 -8.93 29.51
C ALA A 53 -10.64 -8.15 28.33
N LEU A 54 -9.56 -7.40 28.57
CA LEU A 54 -8.83 -6.66 27.53
C LEU A 54 -8.24 -7.61 26.48
N GLU A 55 -7.63 -8.73 26.88
CA GLU A 55 -7.13 -9.76 25.97
C GLU A 55 -8.24 -10.33 25.08
N ALA A 56 -9.42 -10.58 25.65
CA ALA A 56 -10.56 -11.12 24.92
C ALA A 56 -11.16 -10.11 23.91
N ILE A 57 -11.14 -8.82 24.24
CA ILE A 57 -11.72 -7.75 23.42
C ILE A 57 -10.76 -7.30 22.33
N TYR A 58 -9.48 -7.08 22.67
CA TYR A 58 -8.52 -6.44 21.77
C TYR A 58 -7.57 -7.42 21.08
N GLY A 59 -7.45 -8.66 21.57
CA GLY A 59 -6.69 -9.73 20.94
C GLY A 59 -5.30 -9.29 20.49
N ASP A 60 -5.04 -9.34 19.18
CA ASP A 60 -3.76 -8.98 18.55
C ASP A 60 -3.35 -7.51 18.77
N ASN A 61 -4.26 -6.63 19.20
CA ASN A 61 -3.97 -5.21 19.47
C ASN A 61 -3.46 -4.95 20.89
N LEU A 62 -3.46 -5.96 21.78
CA LEU A 62 -2.93 -5.90 23.14
C LEU A 62 -1.61 -6.66 23.23
N ASN A 63 -0.57 -6.01 23.73
CA ASN A 63 0.72 -6.62 24.02
C ASN A 63 1.06 -6.48 25.51
N ILE A 64 1.13 -7.60 26.24
CA ILE A 64 1.51 -7.64 27.65
C ILE A 64 3.01 -7.94 27.76
N PHE A 65 3.72 -7.12 28.53
CA PHE A 65 5.18 -7.22 28.66
C PHE A 65 5.64 -7.03 30.11
N GLY A 66 6.85 -7.51 30.40
CA GLY A 66 7.37 -7.56 31.77
C GLY A 66 7.00 -8.87 32.49
N GLU A 67 7.09 -8.86 33.82
CA GLU A 67 6.67 -10.01 34.62
C GLU A 67 5.14 -10.10 34.67
N LYS A 68 4.61 -11.32 34.79
CA LYS A 68 3.16 -11.54 34.99
C LYS A 68 2.70 -11.23 36.42
N SER A 69 3.64 -10.83 37.29
CA SER A 69 3.42 -10.34 38.64
C SER A 69 3.14 -8.83 38.65
N VAL A 70 2.49 -8.36 39.70
CA VAL A 70 2.35 -6.93 39.98
C VAL A 70 3.75 -6.31 40.17
N PRO A 71 4.05 -5.13 39.57
CA PRO A 71 3.19 -4.34 38.69
C PRO A 71 3.10 -4.90 37.25
N ARG A 72 1.88 -4.96 36.71
CA ARG A 72 1.63 -5.49 35.36
C ARG A 72 1.73 -4.39 34.32
N SER A 73 2.41 -4.65 33.20
CA SER A 73 2.58 -3.68 32.12
C SER A 73 2.07 -4.23 30.79
N PHE A 74 1.40 -3.37 30.01
CA PHE A 74 0.87 -3.74 28.70
C PHE A 74 0.71 -2.51 27.81
N GLN A 75 0.55 -2.74 26.51
CA GLN A 75 0.30 -1.72 25.50
C GLN A 75 -0.90 -2.12 24.66
N ILE A 76 -1.81 -1.17 24.41
CA ILE A 76 -2.98 -1.33 23.55
C ILE A 76 -2.87 -0.38 22.37
N HIS A 77 -3.06 -0.90 21.17
CA HIS A 77 -3.21 -0.11 19.95
C HIS A 77 -4.69 0.22 19.73
N VAL A 78 -5.05 1.48 19.98
CA VAL A 78 -6.43 1.96 19.88
C VAL A 78 -6.66 2.59 18.50
N HIS A 79 -7.56 2.00 17.72
CA HIS A 79 -7.94 2.53 16.41
C HIS A 79 -9.14 3.47 16.57
N CYS A 80 -9.00 4.72 16.11
CA CYS A 80 -10.13 5.65 16.08
C CYS A 80 -11.19 5.20 15.08
N GLU A 81 -12.47 5.37 15.40
CA GLU A 81 -13.57 5.08 14.48
C GLU A 81 -13.72 6.17 13.41
N ILE A 82 -13.75 5.76 12.14
CA ILE A 82 -13.86 6.67 10.99
C ILE A 82 -14.88 6.09 10.01
N PRO A 83 -16.15 6.55 10.04
CA PRO A 83 -17.24 5.90 9.31
C PRO A 83 -17.10 5.93 7.77
N ASP A 84 -16.58 7.01 7.20
CA ASP A 84 -16.51 7.23 5.73
C ASP A 84 -15.18 7.84 5.27
N GLY A 85 -14.11 7.54 6.02
CA GLY A 85 -12.85 8.26 5.91
C GLY A 85 -12.93 9.69 6.46
N ILE A 86 -11.77 10.34 6.57
CA ILE A 86 -11.61 11.68 7.13
C ILE A 86 -10.72 12.51 6.20
N SER A 87 -11.11 13.76 5.95
CA SER A 87 -10.26 14.69 5.20
C SER A 87 -9.15 15.23 6.09
N VAL A 88 -7.92 15.22 5.59
CA VAL A 88 -6.75 15.80 6.22
C VAL A 88 -6.32 17.00 5.40
N SER A 89 -6.14 18.15 6.05
CA SER A 89 -5.69 19.40 5.43
C SER A 89 -4.47 19.95 6.15
N THR A 90 -3.54 20.55 5.41
CA THR A 90 -2.39 21.25 5.97
C THR A 90 -2.57 22.76 5.94
N GLU A 91 -2.18 23.44 7.02
CA GLU A 91 -2.06 24.90 7.05
C GLU A 91 -0.58 25.25 7.22
N LEU A 92 0.09 25.58 6.12
CA LEU A 92 1.44 26.12 6.11
C LEU A 92 1.33 27.65 6.04
N GLN A 93 1.77 28.37 7.09
CA GLN A 93 1.87 29.82 7.03
C GLN A 93 2.92 30.22 5.98
N SER A 94 2.50 30.88 4.91
CA SER A 94 3.40 31.43 3.91
C SER A 94 3.98 32.76 4.40
N VAL A 95 5.28 32.96 4.18
CA VAL A 95 5.96 34.26 4.36
C VAL A 95 5.83 35.11 3.09
N ASP A 96 5.35 34.55 1.97
CA ASP A 96 5.18 35.22 0.70
C ASP A 96 3.82 34.90 0.03
N ASP A 97 3.30 35.89 -0.70
CA ASP A 97 1.95 36.11 -1.25
C ASP A 97 1.43 35.08 -2.30
N TYR A 98 1.79 33.79 -2.19
CA TYR A 98 1.28 32.71 -3.07
C TYR A 98 0.12 31.94 -2.43
N PRO A 99 -1.07 31.88 -3.07
CA PRO A 99 -2.31 31.39 -2.45
C PRO A 99 -2.48 29.86 -2.41
N ASP A 100 -1.42 29.04 -2.53
CA ASP A 100 -1.58 27.62 -2.91
C ASP A 100 -0.71 26.61 -2.13
N ASN A 101 -0.51 26.81 -0.82
CA ASN A 101 0.20 25.84 0.03
C ASN A 101 -0.71 25.01 0.96
N GLN A 102 -2.01 24.92 0.64
CA GLN A 102 -2.94 24.04 1.36
C GLN A 102 -3.07 22.72 0.61
N PHE A 103 -2.56 21.64 1.19
CA PHE A 103 -2.70 20.30 0.64
C PHE A 103 -3.84 19.59 1.39
N THR A 104 -4.82 19.06 0.64
CA THR A 104 -5.94 18.30 1.21
C THR A 104 -6.02 16.92 0.58
N PHE A 105 -6.17 15.90 1.42
CA PHE A 105 -6.34 14.51 1.02
C PHE A 105 -7.33 13.81 1.95
N SER A 106 -7.79 12.61 1.60
CA SER A 106 -8.69 11.82 2.44
C SER A 106 -8.04 10.50 2.80
N VAL A 107 -8.16 10.09 4.06
CA VAL A 107 -7.70 8.77 4.54
C VAL A 107 -8.88 7.98 5.08
N LYS A 108 -8.84 6.65 4.93
CA LYS A 108 -9.83 5.73 5.51
C LYS A 108 -9.35 5.14 6.83
N HIS A 109 -8.04 5.07 7.03
CA HIS A 109 -7.42 4.50 8.22
C HIS A 109 -6.42 5.51 8.83
N LEU A 110 -6.43 5.61 10.15
CA LEU A 110 -5.44 6.36 10.92
C LEU A 110 -4.55 5.39 11.69
N ALA A 111 -3.27 5.76 11.83
CA ALA A 111 -2.36 5.02 12.69
C ALA A 111 -2.92 4.98 14.13
N PRO A 112 -2.86 3.82 14.81
CA PRO A 112 -3.46 3.66 16.12
C PRO A 112 -2.77 4.54 17.17
N ILE A 113 -3.53 4.89 18.20
CA ILE A 113 -3.02 5.50 19.41
C ILE A 113 -2.40 4.38 20.26
N SER A 114 -1.12 4.50 20.59
CA SER A 114 -0.45 3.56 21.49
C SER A 114 -0.66 3.99 22.94
N LEU A 115 -1.58 3.33 23.64
CA LEU A 115 -1.79 3.48 25.08
C LEU A 115 -0.94 2.44 25.82
N THR A 116 0.10 2.88 26.51
CA THR A 116 0.95 1.99 27.32
C THR A 116 0.63 2.22 28.79
N CYS A 117 0.33 1.14 29.52
CA CYS A 117 -0.09 1.19 30.92
C CYS A 117 0.82 0.33 31.82
N LEU A 118 0.94 0.77 33.07
CA LEU A 118 1.53 0.03 34.17
C LEU A 118 0.58 0.10 35.37
N MET A 119 0.07 -1.06 35.80
CA MET A 119 -0.86 -1.18 36.93
C MET A 119 -0.08 -1.34 38.24
N PRO A 120 -0.16 -0.37 39.18
CA PRO A 120 0.47 -0.51 40.50
C PRO A 120 -0.33 -1.45 41.41
N PRO A 121 0.26 -1.96 42.52
CA PRO A 121 -0.46 -2.78 43.50
C PRO A 121 -1.70 -2.12 44.12
N SER A 122 -1.74 -0.79 44.11
CA SER A 122 -2.82 0.02 44.69
C SER A 122 -4.02 0.24 43.77
N TYR A 123 -3.91 -0.10 42.47
CA TYR A 123 -4.99 -0.01 41.49
C TYR A 123 -5.92 -1.24 41.56
N PRO A 124 -7.25 -1.11 41.48
CA PRO A 124 -8.03 0.13 41.23
C PRO A 124 -8.47 0.87 42.49
N SER A 125 -8.15 0.39 43.68
CA SER A 125 -8.71 0.96 44.91
C SER A 125 -8.26 2.40 45.24
N HIS A 126 -7.01 2.78 44.93
CA HIS A 126 -6.41 4.03 45.42
C HIS A 126 -5.76 4.86 44.31
N HIS A 127 -4.93 4.23 43.48
CA HIS A 127 -4.20 4.93 42.40
C HIS A 127 -4.66 4.42 41.03
N PRO A 128 -4.67 5.29 40.00
CA PRO A 128 -4.90 4.85 38.62
C PRO A 128 -3.69 4.05 38.10
N PRO A 129 -3.83 3.38 36.94
CA PRO A 129 -2.68 2.89 36.19
C PRO A 129 -1.81 4.07 35.76
N TYR A 130 -0.50 3.93 35.87
CA TYR A 130 0.41 4.85 35.18
C TYR A 130 0.27 4.61 33.69
N PHE A 131 0.17 5.67 32.90
CA PHE A 131 -0.01 5.53 31.47
C PHE A 131 0.83 6.53 30.68
N SER A 132 1.03 6.19 29.41
CA SER A 132 1.64 7.04 28.41
C SER A 132 0.92 6.90 27.09
N LEU A 133 0.86 7.99 26.32
CA LEU A 133 0.20 8.05 25.03
C LEU A 133 1.21 8.38 23.94
N GLY A 134 1.23 7.54 22.90
CA GLY A 134 1.95 7.80 21.65
C GLY A 134 0.98 7.94 20.49
N VAL A 135 1.02 9.07 19.79
CA VAL A 135 0.21 9.31 18.59
C VAL A 135 1.07 9.98 17.52
N GLN A 136 1.19 9.35 16.37
CA GLN A 136 2.10 9.80 15.31
C GLN A 136 1.55 10.97 14.49
N TRP A 137 0.22 11.13 14.47
CA TRP A 137 -0.47 12.13 13.64
C TRP A 137 -1.00 13.32 14.43
N LEU A 138 -0.65 13.43 15.71
CA LEU A 138 -1.02 14.55 16.58
C LEU A 138 0.22 15.27 17.10
N ASP A 139 0.09 16.58 17.33
CA ASP A 139 1.09 17.31 18.10
C ASP A 139 0.99 16.97 19.60
N SER A 140 2.10 17.19 20.30
CA SER A 140 2.22 16.86 21.72
C SER A 140 1.26 17.64 22.62
N VAL A 141 0.79 18.82 22.20
CA VAL A 141 -0.19 19.62 22.94
C VAL A 141 -1.57 18.95 22.88
N LYS A 142 -2.00 18.50 21.69
CA LYS A 142 -3.22 17.72 21.52
C LYS A 142 -3.15 16.40 22.27
N VAL A 143 -2.03 15.68 22.21
CA VAL A 143 -1.88 14.45 23.02
C VAL A 143 -1.95 14.75 24.52
N SER A 144 -1.41 15.89 24.98
CA SER A 144 -1.55 16.31 26.38
C SER A 144 -3.01 16.54 26.79
N THR A 145 -3.85 17.06 25.89
CA THR A 145 -5.31 17.17 26.16
C THR A 145 -5.97 15.80 26.32
N LEU A 146 -5.53 14.79 25.57
CA LEU A 146 -6.01 13.41 25.74
C LEU A 146 -5.59 12.86 27.10
N CYS A 147 -4.34 13.08 27.54
CA CYS A 147 -3.88 12.68 28.87
C CYS A 147 -4.76 13.26 29.99
N HIS A 148 -5.07 14.55 29.92
CA HIS A 148 -5.96 15.20 30.89
C HIS A 148 -7.39 14.64 30.86
N MET A 149 -7.87 14.22 29.69
CA MET A 149 -9.18 13.58 29.62
C MET A 149 -9.18 12.20 30.28
N LEU A 150 -8.13 11.39 30.08
CA LEU A 150 -8.01 10.09 30.75
C LEU A 150 -7.99 10.25 32.28
N ASP A 151 -7.30 11.28 32.79
CA ASP A 151 -7.33 11.63 34.21
C ASP A 151 -8.75 12.00 34.69
N SER A 152 -9.49 12.76 33.88
CA SER A 152 -10.88 13.13 34.19
C SER A 152 -11.79 11.90 34.22
N ILE A 153 -11.60 10.94 33.32
CA ILE A 153 -12.38 9.68 33.32
C ILE A 153 -12.11 8.93 34.62
N TRP A 154 -10.85 8.78 35.02
CA TRP A 154 -10.50 8.16 36.30
C TRP A 154 -11.14 8.87 37.50
N ALA A 155 -11.04 10.21 37.54
CA ALA A 155 -11.56 11.02 38.64
C ALA A 155 -13.09 10.88 38.83
N GLN A 156 -13.82 10.49 37.79
CA GLN A 156 -15.27 10.27 37.84
C GLN A 156 -15.65 8.88 38.40
N GLN A 157 -14.74 7.89 38.36
CA GLN A 157 -15.02 6.50 38.73
C GLN A 157 -13.91 5.86 39.58
N SER A 158 -13.34 6.61 40.52
CA SER A 158 -12.28 6.12 41.42
C SER A 158 -12.73 4.87 42.19
N GLY A 159 -11.88 3.84 42.24
CA GLY A 159 -12.16 2.58 42.94
C GLY A 159 -12.60 1.42 42.04
N GLN A 160 -12.69 1.64 40.72
CA GLN A 160 -13.07 0.64 39.72
C GLN A 160 -12.06 0.57 38.57
N GLU A 161 -12.13 -0.49 37.78
CA GLU A 161 -11.36 -0.69 36.56
C GLU A 161 -11.65 0.42 35.52
N VAL A 162 -10.62 1.01 34.92
CA VAL A 162 -10.73 2.23 34.09
C VAL A 162 -10.20 2.05 32.66
N VAL A 163 -9.39 1.03 32.40
CA VAL A 163 -8.64 0.93 31.13
C VAL A 163 -9.58 0.69 29.96
N PHE A 164 -10.63 -0.11 30.15
CA PHE A 164 -11.63 -0.31 29.12
C PHE A 164 -12.32 1.00 28.71
N GLU A 165 -12.73 1.81 29.69
CA GLU A 165 -13.37 3.12 29.45
C GLU A 165 -12.41 4.10 28.77
N TRP A 166 -11.13 4.10 29.16
CA TRP A 166 -10.09 4.86 28.46
C TRP A 166 -9.99 4.48 26.99
N VAL A 167 -9.91 3.19 26.68
CA VAL A 167 -9.81 2.70 25.29
C VAL A 167 -11.07 3.04 24.50
N GLN A 168 -12.25 2.81 25.07
CA GLN A 168 -13.53 3.13 24.44
C GLN A 168 -13.64 4.63 24.12
N TRP A 169 -13.24 5.49 25.06
CA TRP A 169 -13.25 6.93 24.85
C TRP A 169 -12.24 7.34 23.76
N LEU A 170 -11.01 6.80 23.81
CA LEU A 170 -9.99 7.08 22.79
C LEU A 170 -10.44 6.64 21.39
N GLN A 171 -11.17 5.53 21.29
CA GLN A 171 -11.69 5.00 20.03
C GLN A 171 -12.82 5.86 19.44
N SER A 172 -13.79 6.25 20.26
CA SER A 172 -15.06 6.86 19.80
C SER A 172 -15.10 8.38 19.88
N SER A 173 -14.34 8.99 20.79
CA SER A 173 -14.51 10.39 21.19
C SER A 173 -13.27 11.27 20.93
N THR A 174 -12.11 10.68 20.63
CA THR A 174 -10.87 11.45 20.36
C THR A 174 -11.06 12.49 19.28
N LEU A 175 -11.62 12.11 18.12
CA LEU A 175 -11.75 13.01 16.98
C LEU A 175 -12.66 14.19 17.30
N SER A 176 -13.83 13.94 17.90
CA SER A 176 -14.77 14.99 18.32
C SER A 176 -14.19 15.89 19.41
N HIS A 177 -13.46 15.31 20.38
CA HIS A 177 -12.80 16.07 21.43
C HIS A 177 -11.75 17.05 20.88
N LEU A 178 -11.02 16.64 19.84
CA LEU A 178 -10.03 17.47 19.16
C LEU A 178 -10.64 18.44 18.12
N GLY A 179 -11.95 18.38 17.91
CA GLY A 179 -12.67 19.19 16.92
C GLY A 179 -12.43 18.76 15.47
N PHE A 180 -12.15 17.47 15.25
CA PHE A 180 -11.85 16.88 13.93
C PHE A 180 -13.06 16.20 13.27
N ASP A 181 -14.28 16.47 13.73
CA ASP A 181 -15.52 15.92 13.13
C ASP A 181 -15.66 16.27 11.64
N GLY A 182 -15.10 17.42 11.22
CA GLY A 182 -15.10 17.88 9.83
C GLY A 182 -13.79 17.65 9.07
N GLY A 183 -12.81 16.99 9.70
CA GLY A 183 -11.47 16.77 9.14
C GLY A 183 -10.33 17.12 10.09
N ILE A 184 -9.18 16.48 9.88
CA ILE A 184 -7.94 16.74 10.61
C ILE A 184 -7.23 17.93 9.98
N ILE A 185 -6.83 18.89 10.80
CA ILE A 185 -6.02 20.03 10.37
C ILE A 185 -4.63 19.90 10.99
N ILE A 186 -3.62 19.68 10.14
CA ILE A 186 -2.22 19.63 10.55
C ILE A 186 -1.66 21.04 10.42
N ARG A 187 -1.30 21.62 11.56
CA ARG A 187 -0.69 22.95 11.65
C ARG A 187 0.76 22.81 12.03
N LYS A 188 1.61 23.70 11.50
CA LYS A 188 2.94 23.88 12.06
C LYS A 188 2.78 24.36 13.51
N SER A 189 3.46 23.68 14.43
CA SER A 189 3.41 24.07 15.84
C SER A 189 4.25 25.35 16.03
N ASP A 190 3.58 26.50 16.02
CA ASP A 190 4.22 27.82 16.18
C ASP A 190 4.52 28.17 17.65
N CYS A 191 4.33 27.24 18.59
CA CYS A 191 4.35 27.53 20.01
C CYS A 191 5.54 26.84 20.70
N PRO A 192 6.65 27.56 20.99
CA PRO A 192 7.83 26.96 21.61
C PRO A 192 7.68 26.64 23.10
N VAL A 193 6.52 26.89 23.73
CA VAL A 193 6.43 26.95 25.21
C VAL A 193 5.07 26.56 25.82
N ALA A 194 4.31 25.66 25.19
CA ALA A 194 3.24 24.98 25.94
C ALA A 194 3.89 23.85 26.77
N PRO A 195 3.62 23.75 28.08
CA PRO A 195 4.10 22.62 28.86
C PRO A 195 3.46 21.35 28.31
N VAL A 196 4.29 20.48 27.73
CA VAL A 196 3.88 19.17 27.26
C VAL A 196 3.76 18.25 28.47
N ASP A 197 2.68 17.49 28.55
CA ASP A 197 2.50 16.50 29.60
C ASP A 197 3.63 15.46 29.54
N ALA A 198 4.24 15.16 30.69
CA ALA A 198 5.39 14.25 30.78
C ALA A 198 5.07 12.83 30.31
N ARG A 199 3.78 12.47 30.15
CA ARG A 199 3.29 11.16 29.69
C ARG A 199 3.19 11.02 28.18
N VAL A 200 3.44 12.08 27.42
CA VAL A 200 3.44 12.03 25.95
C VAL A 200 4.73 11.39 25.44
N VAL A 201 4.61 10.37 24.60
CA VAL A 201 5.73 9.66 23.97
C VAL A 201 5.72 9.91 22.48
N GLY A 202 6.84 10.36 21.92
CA GLY A 202 7.01 10.59 20.49
C GLY A 202 7.76 11.88 20.16
N GLU A 203 8.37 11.90 18.98
CA GLU A 203 9.09 13.06 18.47
C GLU A 203 8.13 14.09 17.87
N ILE A 204 8.52 15.38 17.92
CA ILE A 204 7.82 16.44 17.19
C ILE A 204 8.16 16.27 15.70
N LEU A 205 7.28 15.62 14.96
CA LEU A 205 7.41 15.45 13.52
C LEU A 205 7.12 16.77 12.78
N SER A 206 7.78 16.96 11.64
CA SER A 206 7.40 18.02 10.69
C SER A 206 6.02 17.74 10.08
N VAL A 207 5.37 18.79 9.56
CA VAL A 207 4.08 18.66 8.88
C VAL A 207 4.18 17.68 7.71
N GLU A 208 5.29 17.74 6.97
CA GLU A 208 5.56 16.89 5.82
C GLU A 208 5.68 15.42 6.22
N GLU A 209 6.38 15.11 7.31
CA GLU A 209 6.53 13.75 7.81
C GLU A 209 5.19 13.15 8.28
N VAL A 210 4.38 13.94 9.00
CA VAL A 210 3.05 13.49 9.43
C VAL A 210 2.15 13.18 8.23
N VAL A 211 2.16 14.04 7.21
CA VAL A 211 1.39 13.81 5.98
C VAL A 211 1.83 12.55 5.26
N GLN A 212 3.14 12.33 5.11
CA GLN A 212 3.66 11.12 4.48
C GLN A 212 3.30 9.86 5.27
N GLN A 213 3.39 9.91 6.60
CA GLN A 213 2.98 8.80 7.46
C GLN A 213 1.50 8.48 7.31
N LEU A 214 0.62 9.47 7.35
CA LEU A 214 -0.82 9.28 7.16
C LEU A 214 -1.16 8.64 5.82
N ILE A 215 -0.58 9.13 4.72
CA ILE A 215 -0.79 8.56 3.38
C ILE A 215 -0.28 7.12 3.33
N SER A 216 0.96 6.89 3.77
CA SER A 216 1.58 5.57 3.70
C SER A 216 0.82 4.53 4.53
N TYR A 217 0.38 4.90 5.73
CA TYR A 217 -0.39 4.03 6.61
C TYR A 217 -1.77 3.71 6.01
N ASP A 218 -2.48 4.71 5.49
CA ASP A 218 -3.79 4.48 4.86
C ASP A 218 -3.69 3.57 3.63
N GLU A 219 -2.68 3.78 2.78
CA GLU A 219 -2.45 2.93 1.61
C GLU A 219 -2.14 1.48 2.02
N GLU A 220 -1.30 1.28 3.04
CA GLU A 220 -0.97 -0.04 3.54
C GLU A 220 -2.18 -0.75 4.15
N GLN A 221 -2.97 -0.06 4.98
CA GLN A 221 -4.18 -0.64 5.59
C GLN A 221 -5.29 -0.90 4.57
N CYS A 222 -5.47 -0.02 3.58
CA CYS A 222 -6.38 -0.26 2.46
C CYS A 222 -5.97 -1.53 1.70
N LEU A 223 -4.68 -1.69 1.40
CA LEU A 223 -4.17 -2.87 0.71
C LEU A 223 -4.33 -4.15 1.54
N GLU A 224 -4.07 -4.10 2.83
CA GLU A 224 -4.24 -5.24 3.73
C GLU A 224 -5.71 -5.64 3.87
N THR A 225 -6.60 -4.65 4.05
CA THR A 225 -8.05 -4.86 4.08
C THR A 225 -8.54 -5.48 2.78
N PHE A 226 -8.05 -4.98 1.64
CA PHE A 226 -8.32 -5.57 0.34
C PHE A 226 -7.84 -7.03 0.29
N ARG A 227 -6.59 -7.33 0.67
CA ARG A 227 -6.02 -8.69 0.60
C ARG A 227 -6.79 -9.72 1.45
N ARG A 228 -7.25 -9.31 2.64
CA ARG A 228 -8.01 -10.18 3.55
C ARG A 228 -9.48 -10.34 3.13
N GLY A 229 -10.03 -9.34 2.46
CA GLY A 229 -11.42 -9.34 2.00
C GLY A 229 -11.68 -10.27 0.81
N LEU A 230 -12.95 -10.57 0.60
CA LEU A 230 -13.46 -11.25 -0.59
C LEU A 230 -13.92 -10.20 -1.61
N HIS A 231 -13.52 -10.37 -2.87
CA HIS A 231 -13.80 -9.43 -3.96
C HIS A 231 -14.28 -10.16 -5.20
N VAL A 232 -15.19 -9.53 -5.94
CA VAL A 232 -15.72 -10.07 -7.19
C VAL A 232 -14.88 -9.61 -8.37
N CYS A 233 -14.39 -10.57 -9.17
CA CYS A 233 -13.66 -10.27 -10.40
C CYS A 233 -14.64 -9.87 -11.51
N THR A 234 -14.39 -8.74 -12.19
CA THR A 234 -15.27 -8.23 -13.26
C THR A 234 -15.17 -9.01 -14.58
N ILE A 235 -14.19 -9.91 -14.73
CA ILE A 235 -14.03 -10.74 -15.93
C ILE A 235 -14.79 -12.06 -15.79
N CYS A 236 -14.62 -12.78 -14.66
CA CYS A 236 -15.26 -14.07 -14.45
C CYS A 236 -16.50 -14.02 -13.54
N PHE A 237 -16.79 -12.88 -12.92
CA PHE A 237 -17.87 -12.67 -11.95
C PHE A 237 -17.85 -13.63 -10.75
N SER A 238 -16.68 -14.20 -10.45
CA SER A 238 -16.45 -15.03 -9.27
C SER A 238 -15.83 -14.24 -8.14
N GLU A 239 -16.17 -14.64 -6.92
CA GLU A 239 -15.61 -14.09 -5.69
C GLU A 239 -14.30 -14.81 -5.33
N HIS A 240 -13.26 -14.04 -5.03
CA HIS A 240 -11.96 -14.55 -4.61
C HIS A 240 -11.38 -13.67 -3.49
N PRO A 241 -10.50 -14.22 -2.63
CA PRO A 241 -9.72 -13.41 -1.68
C PRO A 241 -8.86 -12.38 -2.42
N GLY A 242 -8.70 -11.18 -1.85
CA GLY A 242 -7.93 -10.11 -2.49
C GLY A 242 -6.46 -10.46 -2.75
N ILE A 243 -5.88 -11.41 -2.02
CA ILE A 243 -4.53 -11.92 -2.29
C ILE A 243 -4.39 -12.59 -3.67
N ASP A 244 -5.50 -13.10 -4.21
CA ASP A 244 -5.56 -13.72 -5.54
C ASP A 244 -5.84 -12.69 -6.64
N PHE A 245 -5.86 -11.39 -6.32
CA PHE A 245 -6.05 -10.32 -7.29
C PHE A 245 -4.74 -9.66 -7.70
N VAL A 246 -4.75 -9.13 -8.92
CA VAL A 246 -3.68 -8.35 -9.52
C VAL A 246 -4.17 -6.91 -9.60
N GLU A 247 -3.50 -6.01 -8.88
CA GLU A 247 -3.72 -4.56 -9.01
C GLU A 247 -2.84 -3.99 -10.12
N LEU A 248 -3.45 -3.26 -11.06
CA LEU A 248 -2.76 -2.53 -12.11
C LEU A 248 -2.46 -1.08 -11.66
N PRO A 249 -1.50 -0.38 -12.30
CA PRO A 249 -1.19 1.01 -11.98
C PRO A 249 -2.38 1.98 -12.09
N CYS A 250 -3.41 1.61 -12.86
CA CYS A 250 -4.66 2.33 -12.98
C CYS A 250 -5.66 2.06 -11.83
N ARG A 251 -5.25 1.35 -10.76
CA ARG A 251 -6.09 0.92 -9.63
C ARG A 251 -7.22 -0.05 -9.98
N HIS A 252 -7.26 -0.58 -11.21
CA HIS A 252 -8.13 -1.68 -11.57
C HIS A 252 -7.55 -3.01 -11.11
N TYR A 253 -8.41 -3.88 -10.60
CA TYR A 253 -8.03 -5.18 -10.06
C TYR A 253 -8.82 -6.32 -10.72
N TYR A 254 -8.13 -7.43 -10.96
CA TYR A 254 -8.70 -8.63 -11.57
C TYR A 254 -8.11 -9.88 -10.92
N CYS A 255 -8.84 -10.99 -10.86
CA CYS A 255 -8.28 -12.21 -10.31
C CYS A 255 -7.11 -12.72 -11.18
N TRP A 256 -6.13 -13.32 -10.52
CA TRP A 256 -4.88 -13.80 -11.11
C TRP A 256 -5.14 -14.70 -12.32
N ARG A 257 -6.08 -15.63 -12.17
CA ARG A 257 -6.46 -16.59 -13.23
C ARG A 257 -6.95 -15.91 -14.50
N CYS A 258 -7.75 -14.85 -14.36
CA CYS A 258 -8.25 -14.09 -15.51
C CYS A 258 -7.11 -13.34 -16.19
N MET A 259 -6.27 -12.64 -15.43
CA MET A 259 -5.13 -11.90 -15.99
C MET A 259 -4.09 -12.79 -16.64
N GLU A 260 -3.83 -13.97 -16.06
CA GLU A 260 -2.96 -14.98 -16.61
C GLU A 260 -3.50 -15.49 -17.96
N THR A 261 -4.78 -15.85 -18.01
CA THR A 261 -5.44 -16.34 -19.23
C THR A 261 -5.44 -15.27 -20.32
N TYR A 262 -5.83 -14.04 -19.96
CA TYR A 262 -5.84 -12.87 -20.84
C TYR A 262 -4.46 -12.60 -21.43
N SER A 263 -3.41 -12.56 -20.59
CA SER A 263 -2.04 -12.32 -21.03
C SER A 263 -1.53 -13.43 -21.96
N LYS A 264 -1.77 -14.70 -21.60
CA LYS A 264 -1.38 -15.86 -22.41
C LYS A 264 -2.08 -15.86 -23.77
N LEU A 265 -3.34 -15.45 -23.83
CA LEU A 265 -4.10 -15.34 -25.08
C LEU A 265 -3.45 -14.34 -26.03
N HIS A 266 -3.14 -13.12 -25.58
CA HIS A 266 -2.49 -12.09 -26.40
C HIS A 266 -1.12 -12.52 -26.92
N VAL A 267 -0.33 -13.23 -26.11
CA VAL A 267 0.98 -13.77 -26.52
C VAL A 267 0.84 -14.92 -27.52
N LYS A 268 -0.21 -15.74 -27.38
CA LYS A 268 -0.51 -16.83 -28.33
C LYS A 268 -0.96 -16.27 -29.68
N GLU A 269 -1.84 -15.28 -29.68
CA GLU A 269 -2.39 -14.64 -30.88
C GLU A 269 -1.43 -13.65 -31.55
N GLY A 270 -0.36 -13.24 -30.87
CA GLY A 270 0.59 -12.25 -31.39
C GLY A 270 0.06 -10.81 -31.35
N SER A 271 -1.01 -10.56 -30.59
CA SER A 271 -1.66 -9.27 -30.40
C SER A 271 -1.09 -8.50 -29.20
N VAL A 272 0.21 -8.64 -28.94
CA VAL A 272 0.90 -8.15 -27.72
C VAL A 272 0.88 -6.62 -27.53
N LEU A 273 0.75 -5.84 -28.60
CA LEU A 273 0.61 -4.38 -28.51
C LEU A 273 -0.75 -3.93 -27.96
N LYS A 274 -1.74 -4.83 -27.95
CA LYS A 274 -3.08 -4.60 -27.38
C LYS A 274 -3.21 -5.14 -25.96
N LEU A 275 -2.12 -5.62 -25.37
CA LEU A 275 -2.12 -6.17 -24.01
C LEU A 275 -2.09 -5.01 -23.00
N VAL A 276 -3.27 -4.48 -22.70
CA VAL A 276 -3.52 -3.36 -21.79
C VAL A 276 -4.52 -3.76 -20.70
N CYS A 277 -4.93 -2.83 -19.85
CA CYS A 277 -6.01 -3.04 -18.90
C CYS A 277 -7.27 -3.60 -19.61
N PRO A 278 -7.92 -4.64 -19.07
CA PRO A 278 -9.17 -5.18 -19.63
C PRO A 278 -10.37 -4.22 -19.62
N ASP A 279 -10.32 -3.14 -18.83
CA ASP A 279 -11.38 -2.13 -18.76
C ASP A 279 -11.43 -1.30 -20.06
N ASP A 280 -12.61 -1.13 -20.62
CA ASP A 280 -12.84 -0.55 -21.95
C ASP A 280 -12.48 0.95 -22.02
N LYS A 281 -12.51 1.65 -20.89
CA LYS A 281 -12.14 3.06 -20.78
C LYS A 281 -10.67 3.22 -20.37
N CYS A 282 -9.94 2.13 -20.16
CA CYS A 282 -8.59 2.15 -19.63
C CYS A 282 -7.56 1.63 -20.65
N GLY A 283 -6.68 2.52 -21.11
CA GLY A 283 -5.53 2.16 -21.97
C GLY A 283 -4.24 1.85 -21.21
N CYS A 284 -4.30 1.63 -19.89
CA CYS A 284 -3.10 1.49 -19.06
C CYS A 284 -2.33 0.21 -19.44
N SER A 285 -1.00 0.33 -19.61
CA SER A 285 -0.15 -0.81 -19.93
C SER A 285 0.09 -1.69 -18.70
N ILE A 286 0.21 -2.99 -18.93
CA ILE A 286 0.53 -3.94 -17.86
C ILE A 286 2.05 -3.91 -17.62
N PRO A 287 2.54 -3.65 -16.39
CA PRO A 287 3.98 -3.58 -16.12
C PRO A 287 4.72 -4.88 -16.48
N PRO A 288 5.92 -4.82 -17.10
CA PRO A 288 6.68 -6.01 -17.51
C PRO A 288 6.97 -6.97 -16.36
N LYS A 289 7.25 -6.45 -15.15
CA LYS A 289 7.48 -7.28 -13.95
C LYS A 289 6.26 -8.13 -13.60
N LEU A 290 5.05 -7.60 -13.79
CA LEU A 290 3.81 -8.33 -13.57
C LEU A 290 3.56 -9.35 -14.68
N LEU A 291 3.77 -8.96 -15.94
CA LEU A 291 3.66 -9.88 -17.09
C LEU A 291 4.60 -11.07 -16.95
N LYS A 292 5.83 -10.87 -16.47
CA LYS A 292 6.76 -11.96 -16.21
C LYS A 292 6.21 -12.98 -15.22
N LYS A 293 5.54 -12.52 -14.14
CA LYS A 293 4.91 -13.43 -13.17
C LYS A 293 3.69 -14.15 -13.75
N LEU A 294 2.88 -13.47 -14.56
CA LEU A 294 1.66 -14.04 -15.18
C LEU A 294 1.97 -15.06 -16.30
N LEU A 295 3.01 -14.80 -17.10
CA LEU A 295 3.35 -15.60 -18.28
C LEU A 295 4.38 -16.71 -17.98
N GLY A 296 5.18 -16.56 -16.92
CA GLY A 296 6.39 -17.34 -16.70
C GLY A 296 7.50 -16.96 -17.70
N ASP A 297 8.71 -17.52 -17.52
CA ASP A 297 9.90 -17.11 -18.28
C ASP A 297 9.72 -17.31 -19.80
N ALA A 298 9.29 -18.51 -20.24
CA ALA A 298 9.14 -18.81 -21.67
C ALA A 298 8.05 -17.95 -22.35
N GLY A 299 6.96 -17.66 -21.64
CA GLY A 299 5.89 -16.80 -22.16
C GLY A 299 6.34 -15.34 -22.24
N PHE A 300 7.11 -14.89 -21.26
CA PHE A 300 7.66 -13.54 -21.21
C PHE A 300 8.70 -13.29 -22.32
N GLU A 301 9.64 -14.21 -22.55
CA GLU A 301 10.60 -14.10 -23.66
C GLU A 301 9.89 -14.02 -25.02
N ARG A 302 8.83 -14.82 -25.19
CA ARG A 302 8.00 -14.76 -26.40
C ARG A 302 7.31 -13.40 -26.53
N TRP A 303 6.76 -12.87 -25.45
CA TRP A 303 6.15 -11.54 -25.41
C TRP A 303 7.17 -10.45 -25.77
N GLU A 304 8.37 -10.44 -25.18
CA GLU A 304 9.42 -9.46 -25.47
C GLU A 304 9.80 -9.47 -26.95
N ARG A 305 10.03 -10.66 -27.52
CA ARG A 305 10.33 -10.82 -28.95
C ARG A 305 9.21 -10.28 -29.83
N LEU A 306 7.95 -10.58 -29.49
CA LEU A 306 6.79 -10.11 -30.26
C LEU A 306 6.61 -8.59 -30.14
N VAL A 307 6.78 -8.01 -28.96
CA VAL A 307 6.71 -6.56 -28.76
C VAL A 307 7.80 -5.88 -29.56
N PHE A 308 9.04 -6.38 -29.49
CA PHE A 308 10.15 -5.85 -30.27
C PHE A 308 9.87 -5.93 -31.78
N GLN A 309 9.49 -7.10 -32.27
CA GLN A 309 9.19 -7.31 -33.70
C GLN A 309 8.04 -6.43 -34.18
N LYS A 310 6.91 -6.38 -33.45
CA LYS A 310 5.75 -5.58 -33.84
C LYS A 310 6.00 -4.08 -33.74
N THR A 311 6.83 -3.65 -32.81
CA THR A 311 7.24 -2.24 -32.69
C THR A 311 8.10 -1.85 -33.90
N LEU A 312 9.03 -2.72 -34.31
CA LEU A 312 9.81 -2.52 -35.54
C LEU A 312 8.93 -2.51 -36.79
N ASP A 313 8.03 -3.48 -36.93
CA ASP A 313 7.09 -3.57 -38.05
C ASP A 313 6.16 -2.34 -38.16
N SER A 314 5.85 -1.70 -37.03
CA SER A 314 4.98 -0.51 -37.00
C SER A 314 5.66 0.76 -37.50
N ARG A 315 6.99 0.75 -37.63
CA ARG A 315 7.74 1.91 -38.14
C ARG A 315 7.93 1.81 -39.65
N ALA A 316 7.59 2.88 -40.37
CA ALA A 316 7.70 2.95 -41.83
C ALA A 316 9.15 2.91 -42.36
N ASP A 317 10.15 3.16 -41.50
CA ASP A 317 11.57 3.21 -41.82
C ASP A 317 12.29 1.88 -41.59
N VAL A 318 11.58 0.78 -41.29
CA VAL A 318 12.20 -0.53 -41.02
C VAL A 318 11.85 -1.54 -42.12
N ALA A 319 12.88 -2.11 -42.75
CA ALA A 319 12.75 -3.18 -43.74
C ALA A 319 13.60 -4.39 -43.35
N TYR A 320 13.12 -5.60 -43.63
CA TYR A 320 13.83 -6.84 -43.29
C TYR A 320 14.71 -7.33 -44.44
N CYS A 321 15.96 -7.67 -44.13
CA CYS A 321 16.90 -8.19 -45.12
C CYS A 321 16.39 -9.53 -45.71
N PRO A 322 16.28 -9.67 -47.04
CA PRO A 322 15.79 -10.91 -47.66
C PRO A 322 16.75 -12.10 -47.55
N ARG A 323 17.99 -11.90 -47.09
CA ARG A 323 19.00 -12.98 -46.96
C ARG A 323 19.11 -13.55 -45.56
N CYS A 324 18.97 -12.71 -44.54
CA CYS A 324 19.25 -13.08 -43.15
C CYS A 324 18.21 -12.53 -42.16
N GLU A 325 17.12 -11.95 -42.65
CA GLU A 325 15.98 -11.44 -41.87
C GLU A 325 16.35 -10.39 -40.80
N THR A 326 17.56 -9.81 -40.89
CA THR A 326 17.98 -8.74 -39.98
C THR A 326 17.19 -7.47 -40.31
N ALA A 327 16.64 -6.81 -39.30
CA ALA A 327 15.97 -5.51 -39.45
C ALA A 327 16.98 -4.44 -39.89
N CYS A 328 16.64 -3.70 -40.94
CA CYS A 328 17.49 -2.69 -41.58
C CYS A 328 16.71 -1.36 -41.65
N LEU A 329 17.41 -0.24 -41.50
CA LEU A 329 16.80 1.06 -41.74
C LEU A 329 16.66 1.28 -43.25
N ALA A 330 15.46 1.67 -43.67
CA ALA A 330 15.13 2.06 -45.02
C ALA A 330 15.51 3.52 -45.26
N ASP A 331 16.23 3.75 -46.36
CA ASP A 331 16.55 5.06 -46.91
C ASP A 331 15.90 5.14 -48.30
N GLU A 332 14.81 5.91 -48.36
CA GLU A 332 13.88 5.97 -49.50
C GLU A 332 13.41 4.57 -49.96
N ASP A 333 13.84 4.13 -51.14
CA ASP A 333 13.48 2.86 -51.75
C ASP A 333 14.52 1.75 -51.51
N SER A 334 15.55 1.98 -50.69
CA SER A 334 16.62 1.01 -50.45
C SER A 334 17.03 0.86 -48.99
N ALA A 335 17.52 -0.31 -48.62
CA ALA A 335 18.03 -0.59 -47.28
C ALA A 335 19.34 -1.38 -47.37
N GLN A 336 20.26 -1.14 -46.45
CA GLN A 336 21.51 -1.89 -46.34
C GLN A 336 21.53 -2.70 -45.04
N CYS A 337 21.78 -3.99 -45.16
CA CYS A 337 21.91 -4.87 -44.00
C CYS A 337 23.25 -4.67 -43.29
N SER A 338 23.23 -4.35 -42.00
CA SER A 338 24.44 -4.24 -41.18
C SER A 338 25.14 -5.58 -40.92
N ASN A 339 24.40 -6.70 -40.99
CA ASN A 339 24.93 -8.03 -40.73
C ASN A 339 25.62 -8.66 -41.95
N CYS A 340 24.93 -8.69 -43.10
CA CYS A 340 25.46 -9.32 -44.33
C CYS A 340 25.89 -8.33 -45.42
N LEU A 341 25.83 -7.02 -45.14
CA LEU A 341 26.19 -5.92 -46.06
C LEU A 341 25.40 -5.93 -47.38
N PHE A 342 24.30 -6.69 -47.46
CA PHE A 342 23.46 -6.75 -48.64
C PHE A 342 22.57 -5.50 -48.75
N THR A 343 22.71 -4.76 -49.84
CA THR A 343 21.86 -3.62 -50.18
C THR A 343 20.73 -4.05 -51.10
N PHE A 344 19.49 -3.80 -50.68
CA PHE A 344 18.28 -4.26 -51.37
C PHE A 344 17.25 -3.14 -51.53
N CYS A 345 16.34 -3.31 -52.49
CA CYS A 345 15.17 -2.46 -52.69
C CYS A 345 14.08 -2.88 -51.70
N VAL A 346 13.54 -1.91 -50.93
CA VAL A 346 12.51 -2.19 -49.90
C VAL A 346 11.18 -2.63 -50.50
N ARG A 347 10.90 -2.23 -51.75
CA ARG A 347 9.65 -2.53 -52.47
C ARG A 347 9.62 -3.93 -53.08
N CYS A 348 10.66 -4.31 -53.82
CA CYS A 348 10.71 -5.60 -54.52
C CYS A 348 11.55 -6.68 -53.82
N ARG A 349 12.23 -6.34 -52.71
CA ARG A 349 13.12 -7.21 -51.93
C ARG A 349 14.28 -7.84 -52.74
N ASN A 350 14.62 -7.28 -53.91
CA ASN A 350 15.78 -7.68 -54.73
C ASN A 350 16.96 -6.72 -54.53
N ARG A 351 18.11 -6.98 -55.18
CA ARG A 351 19.27 -6.06 -55.16
C ARG A 351 18.83 -4.63 -55.53
N ARG A 352 19.42 -3.63 -54.86
CA ARG A 352 19.16 -2.20 -55.12
C ARG A 352 19.29 -1.90 -56.62
N HIS A 353 18.29 -1.24 -57.18
CA HIS A 353 18.21 -0.83 -58.58
C HIS A 353 17.83 0.66 -58.66
N VAL A 354 18.31 1.36 -59.69
CA VAL A 354 18.03 2.79 -59.92
C VAL A 354 17.58 2.94 -61.38
N GLY A 355 16.42 3.58 -61.62
CA GLY A 355 15.90 3.81 -62.98
C GLY A 355 15.19 2.63 -63.66
N GLU A 356 15.23 1.43 -63.09
CA GLU A 356 14.47 0.27 -63.58
C GLU A 356 13.05 0.25 -63.03
N ARG A 357 12.08 -0.25 -63.83
CA ARG A 357 10.68 -0.39 -63.39
C ARG A 357 10.60 -1.43 -62.27
N CYS A 358 10.43 -0.97 -61.03
CA CYS A 358 10.23 -1.82 -59.88
C CYS A 358 8.90 -2.57 -60.01
N MET A 359 8.92 -3.90 -59.86
CA MET A 359 7.72 -4.71 -59.75
C MET A 359 7.71 -5.40 -58.40
N THR A 360 6.60 -5.31 -57.67
CA THR A 360 6.45 -6.00 -56.39
C THR A 360 6.40 -7.52 -56.61
N PRO A 361 6.67 -8.34 -55.59
CA PRO A 361 6.54 -9.79 -55.68
C PRO A 361 5.14 -10.23 -56.14
N GLU A 362 4.09 -9.52 -55.74
CA GLU A 362 2.70 -9.77 -56.11
C GLU A 362 2.45 -9.47 -57.59
N GLU A 363 2.97 -8.34 -58.10
CA GLU A 363 2.88 -7.98 -59.53
C GLU A 363 3.63 -8.98 -60.41
N LYS A 364 4.78 -9.49 -59.94
CA LYS A 364 5.52 -10.56 -60.62
C LYS A 364 4.72 -11.86 -60.64
N LEU A 365 4.11 -12.26 -59.52
CA LEU A 365 3.26 -13.46 -59.45
C LEU A 365 2.07 -13.39 -60.43
N ILE A 366 1.39 -12.24 -60.50
CA ILE A 366 0.28 -12.01 -61.44
C ILE A 366 0.78 -12.08 -62.89
N SER A 367 1.94 -11.47 -63.20
CA SER A 367 2.51 -11.51 -64.55
C SER A 367 2.87 -12.93 -65.01
N VAL A 368 3.32 -13.80 -64.09
CA VAL A 368 3.68 -15.20 -64.39
C VAL A 368 2.42 -16.07 -64.54
N GLN A 369 1.37 -15.82 -63.76
CA GLN A 369 0.09 -16.54 -63.88
C GLN A 369 -0.64 -16.21 -65.19
N VAL A 370 -0.55 -14.96 -65.66
CA VAL A 370 -1.13 -14.54 -66.96
C VAL A 370 -0.34 -15.11 -68.15
N GLN A 371 0.96 -15.39 -68.00
CA GLN A 371 1.81 -15.94 -69.07
C GLN A 371 1.79 -17.47 -69.20
N ASN A 372 1.23 -18.23 -68.25
CA ASN A 372 1.20 -19.71 -68.30
C ASN A 372 -0.20 -20.32 -68.02
N PRO A 373 -1.15 -20.24 -68.96
CA PRO A 373 -2.43 -20.94 -68.84
C PRO A 373 -2.36 -22.47 -69.14
N CYS A 374 -1.24 -23.01 -69.64
CA CYS A 374 -1.19 -24.37 -70.20
C CYS A 374 -0.18 -25.31 -69.50
N LYS A 375 -0.34 -25.61 -68.20
CA LYS A 375 0.29 -26.80 -67.56
C LYS A 375 -0.58 -27.47 -66.46
N HIS A 376 -1.90 -27.39 -66.56
CA HIS A 376 -2.82 -28.06 -65.60
C HIS A 376 -3.86 -28.98 -66.25
N TYR A 377 -3.54 -29.55 -67.41
CA TYR A 377 -4.25 -30.74 -67.91
C TYR A 377 -3.20 -31.78 -68.30
N ILE A 378 -3.00 -32.75 -67.42
CA ILE A 378 -2.56 -34.15 -67.62
C ILE A 378 -2.04 -34.60 -66.25
N PHE A 379 -2.95 -35.03 -65.39
CA PHE A 379 -2.84 -36.18 -64.48
C PHE A 379 -4.20 -36.38 -63.78
N LEU A 380 -5.25 -36.46 -64.59
CA LEU A 380 -6.51 -37.12 -64.25
C LEU A 380 -6.66 -38.21 -65.29
N PHE A 381 -6.04 -39.37 -65.06
CA PHE A 381 -6.42 -40.69 -65.59
C PHE A 381 -5.32 -41.69 -65.20
N LEU A 382 -5.54 -42.45 -64.12
CA LEU A 382 -5.45 -43.91 -64.04
C LEU A 382 -5.35 -44.39 -62.57
N LYS A 383 -6.47 -44.98 -62.14
CA LYS A 383 -6.72 -45.89 -61.00
C LYS A 383 -6.55 -45.39 -59.58
#